data_AF-K9VAK8-F1
#
_entry.id   AF-K9VAK8-F1
#
_cell.length_a   1.000
_cell.length_b   1.000
_cell.length_c   1.000
_cell.angle_alpha   90.00
_cell.angle_beta   90.00
_cell.angle_gamma   90.00
#
_symmetry.space_group_name_H-M   'P 1'
#
loop_
_entity.id
_entity.type
_entity.pdbx_description
1 polymer ?
#
loop_
_entity_poly.entity_id
_entity_poly.type
_entity_poly.pdbx_seq_one_letter_code
_entity_poly.pdbx_strand_id
1 'polypeptide(L)'
;MNIWIVTTGSSDVKLKTDDNWGSLFKKVRSQLYDRRFVPTRPPNTDDDEPFIVPARAMGMVYGSQLTDEYYEDLHFPLLDAFSAKLLEKGKTNPDQIILIMTDQKAVFDEEDRRVEKSPYWQDTCTLKPIFEQYFKKKFPKIESIDYLELKPKSKDEGLDSWNKALFLVQQALSSLDLDKSANFYVSHQAGTPAISSAVQFETLAKFGKKVKFLVSNEYEPDLAKKGDFIESSTYLQGMQVQEAKALLSRYDYLGVERILKPYWKDSSDPLLLEIRDLLAMAVQWNFAKFEDFGKARGDVAKERLNQWWWTGYEAAYLGVIRLRQGNTVEALFHSFRAVEGSIKEWALDKYKPQIKYSNPNQPSTAYIHDVNLPQNLRSWFNANKNEQYNSVGLFGKSLFTLLEKSDQNKWNQDSHIKVVAANTIDERNFIFHSLRGLQEKDVFKAWNTDSREQWEARVLGCLNFVSPQSFVSLKSASLMAKVHDELVAALARYELQT
;
A
#
# COMPACT_ATOMS: atom_id res chain seq x y z
N MET A 1 -1.66 12.27 -19.96
CA MET A 1 -1.35 11.32 -21.04
C MET A 1 -1.99 9.97 -20.73
N ASN A 2 -2.61 9.35 -21.73
CA ASN A 2 -3.18 8.01 -21.69
C ASN A 2 -2.40 7.13 -22.67
N ILE A 3 -1.82 6.05 -22.17
CA ILE A 3 -1.04 5.09 -22.97
C ILE A 3 -1.80 3.77 -23.01
N TRP A 4 -2.02 3.21 -24.19
CA TRP A 4 -2.67 1.92 -24.36
C TRP A 4 -1.67 0.87 -24.84
N ILE A 5 -1.42 -0.14 -24.01
CA ILE A 5 -0.54 -1.27 -24.30
C ILE A 5 -1.42 -2.45 -24.73
N VAL A 6 -1.11 -3.02 -25.89
CA VAL A 6 -1.94 -4.05 -26.54
C VAL A 6 -1.08 -5.24 -26.92
N THR A 7 -1.40 -6.42 -26.39
CA THR A 7 -0.85 -7.68 -26.92
C THR A 7 -1.63 -8.09 -28.16
N THR A 8 -0.97 -8.84 -29.06
CA THR A 8 -1.61 -9.36 -30.28
C THR A 8 -1.46 -10.87 -30.36
N GLY A 9 -2.41 -11.52 -31.03
CA GLY A 9 -2.48 -12.95 -31.27
C GLY A 9 -3.18 -13.30 -32.58
N SER A 10 -3.29 -14.61 -32.83
CA SER A 10 -3.76 -15.15 -34.10
C SER A 10 -5.24 -14.92 -34.40
N SER A 11 -6.04 -14.56 -33.40
CA SER A 11 -7.49 -14.34 -33.50
C SER A 11 -7.90 -12.87 -33.54
N ASP A 12 -6.96 -11.93 -33.44
CA ASP A 12 -7.27 -10.49 -33.44
C ASP A 12 -7.69 -9.96 -34.81
N VAL A 13 -7.32 -10.65 -35.88
CA VAL A 13 -7.70 -10.32 -37.25
C VAL A 13 -8.32 -11.55 -37.89
N LYS A 14 -9.62 -11.48 -38.13
CA LYS A 14 -10.42 -12.51 -38.81
C LYS A 14 -10.95 -11.97 -40.14
N LEU A 15 -11.46 -12.85 -41.00
CA LEU A 15 -12.09 -12.48 -42.26
C LEU A 15 -13.61 -12.64 -42.16
N LYS A 16 -14.37 -11.61 -42.51
CA LYS A 16 -15.83 -11.68 -42.65
C LYS A 16 -16.22 -12.57 -43.83
N THR A 17 -15.43 -12.51 -44.91
CA THR A 17 -15.60 -13.26 -46.16
C THR A 17 -14.24 -13.75 -46.67
N ASP A 18 -14.20 -14.87 -47.41
CA ASP A 18 -13.02 -15.39 -48.09
C ASP A 18 -12.99 -15.11 -49.60
N ASP A 19 -13.94 -14.33 -50.13
CA ASP A 19 -14.10 -14.03 -51.57
C ASP A 19 -12.80 -13.54 -52.23
N ASN A 20 -12.08 -12.63 -51.56
CA ASN A 20 -10.85 -12.05 -52.06
C ASN A 20 -9.60 -12.88 -51.73
N TRP A 21 -9.68 -13.84 -50.80
CA TRP A 21 -8.53 -14.58 -50.29
C TRP A 21 -7.78 -15.28 -51.42
N GLY A 22 -8.47 -16.04 -52.26
CA GLY A 22 -7.84 -16.83 -53.33
C GLY A 22 -7.09 -15.98 -54.36
N SER A 23 -7.61 -14.80 -54.68
CA SER A 23 -6.98 -13.84 -55.60
C SER A 23 -5.72 -13.21 -54.98
N LEU A 24 -5.84 -12.72 -53.74
CA LEU A 24 -4.74 -12.08 -53.01
C LEU A 24 -3.63 -13.08 -52.68
N PHE A 25 -4.00 -14.28 -52.26
CA PHE A 25 -3.09 -15.36 -51.90
C PHE A 25 -2.20 -15.77 -53.07
N LYS A 26 -2.75 -15.87 -54.30
CA LYS A 26 -1.98 -16.24 -55.50
C LYS A 26 -0.78 -15.32 -55.75
N LYS A 27 -0.90 -14.03 -55.41
CA LYS A 27 0.15 -13.03 -55.63
C LYS A 27 1.32 -13.16 -54.66
N VAL A 28 1.10 -13.70 -53.46
CA VAL A 28 2.13 -13.86 -52.41
C VAL A 28 2.52 -15.31 -52.14
N ARG A 29 1.94 -16.27 -52.86
CA ARG A 29 2.10 -17.71 -52.64
C ARG A 29 3.57 -18.16 -52.57
N SER A 30 4.43 -17.65 -53.44
CA SER A 30 5.86 -17.99 -53.45
C SER A 30 6.57 -17.55 -52.16
N GLN A 31 6.12 -16.47 -51.54
CA GLN A 31 6.66 -15.97 -50.26
C GLN A 31 6.17 -16.83 -49.06
N LEU A 32 5.15 -17.65 -49.28
CA LEU A 32 4.55 -18.56 -48.29
C LEU A 32 5.05 -20.01 -48.45
N TYR A 33 6.22 -20.21 -49.07
CA TYR A 33 6.83 -21.52 -49.33
C TYR A 33 5.89 -22.48 -50.08
N ASP A 34 5.07 -21.94 -50.98
CA ASP A 34 4.05 -22.63 -51.78
C ASP A 34 2.99 -23.42 -50.98
N ARG A 35 2.99 -23.25 -49.65
CA ARG A 35 2.05 -23.85 -48.73
C ARG A 35 0.67 -23.27 -48.93
N ARG A 36 -0.36 -24.12 -48.92
CA ARG A 36 -1.76 -23.67 -48.96
C ARG A 36 -2.22 -23.27 -47.57
N PHE A 37 -2.78 -22.06 -47.47
CA PHE A 37 -3.55 -21.60 -46.32
C PHE A 37 -4.99 -21.40 -46.80
N VAL A 38 -5.91 -22.14 -46.20
CA VAL A 38 -7.35 -22.09 -46.52
C VAL A 38 -8.05 -21.42 -45.34
N PRO A 39 -8.83 -20.35 -45.56
CA PRO A 39 -9.69 -19.79 -44.53
C PRO A 39 -10.66 -20.86 -44.04
N THR A 40 -10.76 -21.01 -42.72
CA THR A 40 -11.62 -22.02 -42.10
C THR A 40 -12.52 -21.37 -41.07
N ARG A 41 -13.67 -21.97 -40.80
CA ARG A 41 -14.52 -21.64 -39.66
C ARG A 41 -14.38 -22.72 -38.60
N PRO A 42 -14.58 -22.40 -37.31
CA PRO A 42 -14.62 -23.43 -36.29
C PRO A 42 -15.75 -24.44 -36.61
N PRO A 43 -15.57 -25.74 -36.32
CA PRO A 43 -16.61 -26.72 -36.58
C PRO A 43 -17.88 -26.43 -35.75
N ASN A 44 -19.06 -26.65 -36.33
CA ASN A 44 -20.37 -26.45 -35.69
C ASN A 44 -20.68 -25.00 -35.28
N THR A 45 -20.16 -24.02 -36.01
CA THR A 45 -20.56 -22.61 -35.84
C THR A 45 -21.58 -22.17 -36.87
N ASP A 46 -22.26 -21.08 -36.56
CA ASP A 46 -23.19 -20.41 -37.48
C ASP A 46 -22.47 -19.90 -38.75
N ASP A 47 -23.24 -19.73 -39.82
CA ASP A 47 -22.72 -19.33 -41.14
C ASP A 47 -22.22 -17.87 -41.19
N ASP A 48 -22.38 -17.12 -40.11
CA ASP A 48 -21.90 -15.76 -39.92
C ASP A 48 -20.58 -15.68 -39.13
N GLU A 49 -20.05 -16.80 -38.62
CA GLU A 49 -18.75 -16.79 -37.93
C GLU A 49 -17.61 -16.42 -38.90
N PRO A 50 -16.77 -15.43 -38.53
CA PRO A 50 -15.62 -15.04 -39.35
C PRO A 50 -14.62 -16.17 -39.56
N PHE A 51 -14.04 -16.21 -40.75
CA PHE A 51 -12.98 -17.15 -41.09
C PHE A 51 -11.67 -16.80 -40.37
N ILE A 52 -10.95 -17.85 -40.01
CA ILE A 52 -9.65 -17.81 -39.36
C ILE A 52 -8.57 -18.39 -40.27
N VAL A 53 -7.40 -17.74 -40.22
CA VAL A 53 -6.14 -18.16 -40.84
C VAL A 53 -4.99 -17.77 -39.91
N PRO A 54 -3.80 -18.39 -40.02
CA PRO A 54 -2.65 -17.98 -39.22
C PRO A 54 -2.28 -16.50 -39.42
N ALA A 55 -2.00 -15.79 -38.33
CA ALA A 55 -1.75 -14.34 -38.35
C ALA A 55 -0.65 -13.92 -39.33
N ARG A 56 0.45 -14.68 -39.40
CA ARG A 56 1.54 -14.33 -40.31
C ARG A 56 1.08 -14.37 -41.77
N ALA A 57 0.29 -15.40 -42.12
CA ALA A 57 -0.27 -15.56 -43.46
C ALA A 57 -1.29 -14.45 -43.77
N MET A 58 -2.18 -14.11 -42.82
CA MET A 58 -3.10 -12.97 -42.95
C MET A 58 -2.35 -11.68 -43.29
N GLY A 59 -1.32 -11.35 -42.52
CA GLY A 59 -0.54 -10.13 -42.72
C GLY A 59 0.21 -10.10 -44.04
N MET A 60 0.69 -11.26 -44.52
CA MET A 60 1.33 -11.35 -45.83
C MET A 60 0.35 -11.22 -46.99
N VAL A 61 -0.84 -11.83 -46.89
CA VAL A 61 -1.86 -11.83 -47.95
C VAL A 61 -2.55 -10.47 -48.04
N TYR A 62 -3.12 -9.99 -46.93
CA TYR A 62 -3.87 -8.74 -46.88
C TYR A 62 -2.98 -7.53 -46.60
N GLY A 63 -2.08 -7.62 -45.62
CA GLY A 63 -1.29 -6.46 -45.17
C GLY A 63 -0.37 -5.88 -46.25
N SER A 64 0.21 -6.71 -47.12
CA SER A 64 1.07 -6.24 -48.22
C SER A 64 0.30 -5.62 -49.40
N GLN A 65 -1.02 -5.80 -49.44
CA GLN A 65 -1.89 -5.40 -50.54
C GLN A 65 -3.08 -4.56 -50.05
N LEU A 66 -2.98 -3.99 -48.85
CA LEU A 66 -4.11 -3.44 -48.13
C LEU A 66 -4.68 -2.20 -48.83
N THR A 67 -5.94 -2.29 -49.26
CA THR A 67 -6.74 -1.17 -49.79
C THR A 67 -7.92 -0.91 -48.86
N ASP A 68 -8.62 0.22 -49.02
CA ASP A 68 -9.86 0.45 -48.26
C ASP A 68 -10.92 -0.62 -48.54
N GLU A 69 -11.01 -1.12 -49.77
CA GLU A 69 -11.91 -2.22 -50.14
C GLU A 69 -11.56 -3.52 -49.40
N TYR A 70 -10.29 -3.96 -49.47
CA TYR A 70 -9.86 -5.20 -48.80
C TYR A 70 -9.83 -5.08 -47.28
N TYR A 71 -9.73 -3.87 -46.74
CA TYR A 71 -9.84 -3.65 -45.31
C TYR A 71 -11.24 -3.99 -44.77
N GLU A 72 -12.29 -3.82 -45.57
CA GLU A 72 -13.67 -4.14 -45.16
C GLU A 72 -13.91 -5.64 -44.97
N ASP A 73 -13.10 -6.50 -45.61
CA ASP A 73 -13.10 -7.95 -45.39
C ASP A 73 -12.67 -8.33 -43.97
N LEU A 74 -11.97 -7.44 -43.26
CA LEU A 74 -11.36 -7.73 -41.96
C LEU A 74 -12.33 -7.48 -40.80
N HIS A 75 -12.20 -8.31 -39.77
CA HIS A 75 -12.93 -8.22 -38.51
C HIS A 75 -11.98 -8.29 -37.32
N PHE A 76 -12.22 -7.47 -36.29
CA PHE A 76 -11.32 -7.26 -35.16
C PHE A 76 -12.02 -7.49 -33.81
N PRO A 77 -12.34 -8.74 -33.44
CA PRO A 77 -13.26 -9.03 -32.33
C PRO A 77 -12.88 -8.38 -30.99
N LEU A 78 -11.60 -8.52 -30.59
CA LEU A 78 -11.12 -7.99 -29.31
C LEU A 78 -10.83 -6.49 -29.40
N LEU A 79 -10.14 -6.04 -30.44
CA LEU A 79 -9.79 -4.63 -30.61
C LEU A 79 -11.04 -3.74 -30.72
N ASP A 80 -12.11 -4.20 -31.37
CA ASP A 80 -13.35 -3.45 -31.45
C ASP A 80 -14.02 -3.31 -30.07
N ALA A 81 -14.01 -4.36 -29.25
CA ALA A 81 -14.52 -4.29 -27.88
C ALA A 81 -13.70 -3.34 -27.00
N PHE A 82 -12.37 -3.44 -27.07
CA PHE A 82 -11.46 -2.56 -26.35
C PHE A 82 -11.62 -1.10 -26.78
N SER A 83 -11.64 -0.85 -28.08
CA SER A 83 -11.76 0.50 -28.64
C SER A 83 -13.10 1.12 -28.31
N ALA A 84 -14.20 0.34 -28.40
CA ALA A 84 -15.53 0.80 -28.00
C ALA A 84 -15.55 1.23 -26.53
N LYS A 85 -14.89 0.47 -25.65
CA LYS A 85 -14.81 0.78 -24.22
C LYS A 85 -13.95 2.01 -23.91
N LEU A 86 -12.81 2.18 -24.59
CA LEU A 86 -11.97 3.38 -24.45
C LEU A 86 -12.71 4.65 -24.90
N LEU A 87 -13.44 4.54 -26.02
CA LEU A 87 -14.21 5.66 -26.58
C LEU A 87 -15.53 5.93 -25.84
N GLU A 88 -15.92 5.06 -24.89
CA GLU A 88 -17.14 5.23 -24.10
C GLU A 88 -17.16 6.61 -23.42
N LYS A 89 -18.20 7.40 -23.70
CA LYS A 89 -18.40 8.77 -23.17
C LYS A 89 -17.34 9.79 -23.59
N GLY A 90 -16.51 9.48 -24.60
CA GLY A 90 -15.53 10.40 -25.18
C GLY A 90 -14.38 10.82 -24.25
N LYS A 91 -14.20 10.14 -23.12
CA LYS A 91 -13.27 10.56 -22.04
C LYS A 91 -11.87 9.97 -22.13
N THR A 92 -11.67 8.86 -22.84
CA THR A 92 -10.40 8.12 -22.79
C THR A 92 -9.85 7.84 -24.18
N ASN A 93 -9.40 8.90 -24.87
CA ASN A 93 -8.58 8.71 -26.07
C ASN A 93 -7.14 8.39 -25.66
N PRO A 94 -6.51 7.35 -26.24
CA PRO A 94 -5.08 7.13 -26.09
C PRO A 94 -4.30 8.22 -26.84
N ASP A 95 -3.30 8.79 -26.18
CA ASP A 95 -2.33 9.68 -26.80
C ASP A 95 -1.23 8.86 -27.50
N GLN A 96 -0.93 7.68 -26.97
CA GLN A 96 0.05 6.72 -27.49
C GLN A 96 -0.50 5.29 -27.42
N ILE A 97 -0.23 4.49 -28.45
CA ILE A 97 -0.50 3.05 -28.47
C ILE A 97 0.82 2.30 -28.58
N ILE A 98 1.01 1.29 -27.73
CA ILE A 98 2.15 0.39 -27.75
C ILE A 98 1.63 -1.00 -28.11
N LEU A 99 1.95 -1.45 -29.32
CA LEU A 99 1.53 -2.74 -29.84
C LEU A 99 2.64 -3.78 -29.68
N ILE A 100 2.38 -4.82 -28.90
CA ILE A 100 3.30 -5.93 -28.68
C ILE A 100 2.96 -7.04 -29.69
N MET A 101 3.91 -7.32 -30.58
CA MET A 101 3.83 -8.32 -31.64
C MET A 101 4.89 -9.40 -31.46
N THR A 102 4.72 -10.52 -32.14
CA THR A 102 5.67 -11.64 -32.08
C THR A 102 6.38 -11.83 -33.42
N ASP A 103 7.68 -12.14 -33.38
CA ASP A 103 8.47 -12.52 -34.57
C ASP A 103 9.52 -13.59 -34.21
N GLN A 104 9.18 -14.85 -34.46
CA GLN A 104 10.02 -16.02 -34.21
C GLN A 104 10.80 -16.45 -35.45
N LYS A 105 10.98 -15.57 -36.45
CA LYS A 105 11.72 -15.90 -37.69
C LYS A 105 13.13 -16.41 -37.45
N ALA A 106 13.82 -15.88 -36.43
CA ALA A 106 15.18 -16.29 -36.08
C ALA A 106 15.25 -17.70 -35.44
N VAL A 107 14.12 -18.23 -34.96
CA VAL A 107 14.02 -19.50 -34.25
C VAL A 107 13.76 -20.68 -35.18
N PHE A 108 12.96 -20.47 -36.23
CA PHE A 108 12.52 -21.50 -37.15
C PHE A 108 13.20 -21.36 -38.50
N ASP A 109 13.89 -22.41 -38.95
CA ASP A 109 14.51 -22.48 -40.27
C ASP A 109 13.46 -22.73 -41.39
N GLU A 110 13.90 -22.85 -42.65
CA GLU A 110 12.96 -23.05 -43.77
C GLU A 110 12.18 -24.36 -43.69
N GLU A 111 12.79 -25.44 -43.18
CA GLU A 111 12.12 -26.74 -43.07
C GLU A 111 11.08 -26.70 -41.94
N ASP A 112 11.42 -26.10 -40.80
CA ASP A 112 10.48 -25.84 -39.70
C ASP A 112 9.26 -25.02 -40.17
N ARG A 113 9.46 -24.08 -41.10
CA ARG A 113 8.39 -23.23 -41.65
C ARG A 113 7.47 -23.99 -42.60
N ARG A 114 7.90 -25.10 -43.20
CA ARG A 114 7.05 -25.95 -44.04
C ARG A 114 6.08 -26.81 -43.22
N VAL A 115 6.38 -27.04 -41.94
CA VAL A 115 5.51 -27.81 -41.04
C VAL A 115 4.16 -27.14 -40.86
N GLU A 116 3.07 -27.91 -40.99
CA GLU A 116 1.71 -27.38 -40.97
C GLU A 116 1.40 -26.60 -39.69
N LYS A 117 1.81 -27.11 -38.53
CA LYS A 117 1.52 -26.50 -37.23
C LYS A 117 2.68 -25.65 -36.68
N SER A 118 3.57 -25.16 -37.54
CA SER A 118 4.71 -24.35 -37.12
C SER A 118 4.27 -23.06 -36.39
N PRO A 119 4.75 -22.80 -35.15
CA PRO A 119 4.43 -21.57 -34.41
C PRO A 119 4.81 -20.29 -35.14
N TYR A 120 5.80 -20.34 -36.05
CA TYR A 120 6.17 -19.26 -36.95
C TYR A 120 4.97 -18.63 -37.68
N TRP A 121 3.97 -19.43 -38.07
CA TRP A 121 2.81 -18.91 -38.80
C TRP A 121 1.80 -18.17 -37.92
N GLN A 122 1.90 -18.33 -36.60
CA GLN A 122 1.06 -17.64 -35.63
C GLN A 122 1.64 -16.27 -35.24
N ASP A 123 2.84 -15.93 -35.70
CA ASP A 123 3.46 -14.64 -35.42
C ASP A 123 2.67 -13.47 -35.99
N THR A 124 2.59 -12.38 -35.24
CA THR A 124 1.74 -11.23 -35.58
C THR A 124 2.49 -10.08 -36.25
N CYS A 125 3.82 -10.13 -36.37
CA CYS A 125 4.62 -9.02 -36.91
C CYS A 125 4.21 -8.57 -38.33
N THR A 126 3.71 -9.47 -39.17
CA THR A 126 3.28 -9.13 -40.55
C THR A 126 1.90 -8.47 -40.60
N LEU A 127 1.13 -8.48 -39.50
CA LEU A 127 -0.15 -7.77 -39.39
C LEU A 127 0.04 -6.26 -39.18
N LYS A 128 1.27 -5.77 -39.00
CA LYS A 128 1.57 -4.35 -38.74
C LYS A 128 0.81 -3.36 -39.65
N PRO A 129 0.74 -3.51 -40.98
CA PRO A 129 0.01 -2.58 -41.84
C PRO A 129 -1.50 -2.55 -41.55
N ILE A 130 -2.08 -3.70 -41.22
CA ILE A 130 -3.50 -3.84 -40.88
C ILE A 130 -3.79 -3.10 -39.56
N PHE A 131 -2.96 -3.31 -38.54
CA PHE A 131 -3.09 -2.62 -37.26
C PHE A 131 -2.88 -1.10 -37.38
N GLU A 132 -1.93 -0.68 -38.21
CA GLU A 132 -1.70 0.74 -38.48
C GLU A 132 -2.94 1.42 -39.07
N GLN A 133 -3.59 0.80 -40.06
CA GLN A 133 -4.84 1.32 -40.63
C GLN A 133 -5.99 1.29 -39.59
N TYR A 134 -6.09 0.22 -38.79
CA TYR A 134 -7.09 0.11 -37.73
C TYR A 134 -7.00 1.25 -36.72
N PHE A 135 -5.83 1.45 -36.12
CA PHE A 135 -5.65 2.45 -35.07
C PHE A 135 -5.77 3.88 -35.61
N LYS A 136 -5.25 4.18 -36.82
CA LYS A 136 -5.43 5.50 -37.44
C LYS A 136 -6.90 5.81 -37.75
N LYS A 137 -7.67 4.81 -38.21
CA LYS A 137 -9.11 4.97 -38.46
C LYS A 137 -9.91 5.18 -37.16
N LYS A 138 -9.60 4.40 -36.11
CA LYS A 138 -10.33 4.47 -34.83
C LYS A 138 -9.93 5.65 -33.95
N PHE A 139 -8.66 6.04 -33.97
CA PHE A 139 -8.08 7.08 -33.12
C PHE A 139 -7.35 8.13 -33.96
N PRO A 140 -8.07 9.01 -34.68
CA PRO A 140 -7.46 9.97 -35.61
C PRO A 140 -6.60 11.05 -34.94
N LYS A 141 -6.63 11.15 -33.60
CA LYS A 141 -5.86 12.14 -32.81
C LYS A 141 -4.66 11.55 -32.09
N ILE A 142 -4.36 10.26 -32.31
CA ILE A 142 -3.23 9.62 -31.65
C ILE A 142 -1.90 10.27 -32.07
N GLU A 143 -1.00 10.48 -31.12
CA GLU A 143 0.29 11.12 -31.37
C GLU A 143 1.31 10.13 -31.94
N SER A 144 1.31 8.89 -31.42
CA SER A 144 2.26 7.86 -31.84
C SER A 144 1.73 6.43 -31.65
N ILE A 145 2.23 5.52 -32.50
CA ILE A 145 2.04 4.08 -32.39
C ILE A 145 3.42 3.41 -32.38
N ASP A 146 3.79 2.84 -31.25
CA ASP A 146 5.03 2.08 -31.09
C ASP A 146 4.78 0.60 -31.32
N TYR A 147 5.67 -0.03 -32.09
CA TYR A 147 5.60 -1.44 -32.43
C TYR A 147 6.75 -2.17 -31.76
N LEU A 148 6.43 -2.99 -30.77
CA LEU A 148 7.40 -3.79 -30.01
C LEU A 148 7.32 -5.25 -30.45
N GLU A 149 8.34 -5.72 -31.15
CA GLU A 149 8.43 -7.11 -31.59
C GLU A 149 9.21 -7.96 -30.60
N LEU A 150 8.57 -8.99 -30.03
CA LEU A 150 9.21 -10.01 -29.22
C LEU A 150 9.95 -10.98 -30.15
N LYS A 151 11.28 -10.90 -30.12
CA LYS A 151 12.20 -11.62 -31.01
C LYS A 151 13.06 -12.62 -30.25
N PRO A 152 12.58 -13.85 -30.02
CA PRO A 152 13.42 -14.90 -29.46
C PRO A 152 14.58 -15.25 -30.40
N LYS A 153 15.75 -15.51 -29.84
CA LYS A 153 16.98 -15.78 -30.62
C LYS A 153 17.25 -17.27 -30.84
N SER A 154 16.57 -18.14 -30.10
CA SER A 154 16.73 -19.60 -30.18
C SER A 154 15.45 -20.31 -29.78
N LYS A 155 15.35 -21.61 -30.09
CA LYS A 155 14.22 -22.48 -29.68
C LYS A 155 14.06 -22.54 -28.15
N ASP A 156 15.14 -22.35 -27.40
CA ASP A 156 15.15 -22.31 -25.93
C ASP A 156 14.62 -20.99 -25.34
N GLU A 157 14.38 -19.98 -26.18
CA GLU A 157 13.73 -18.71 -25.82
C GLU A 157 12.27 -18.64 -26.31
N GLY A 158 11.63 -19.80 -26.50
CA GLY A 158 10.26 -19.91 -26.98
C GLY A 158 9.27 -18.99 -26.25
N LEU A 159 8.30 -18.47 -27.00
CA LEU A 159 7.27 -17.55 -26.49
C LEU A 159 6.25 -18.22 -25.56
N ASP A 160 6.30 -19.55 -25.46
CA ASP A 160 5.53 -20.39 -24.54
C ASP A 160 6.23 -20.61 -23.19
N SER A 161 7.53 -20.30 -23.08
CA SER A 161 8.26 -20.33 -21.82
C SER A 161 8.04 -19.04 -21.03
N TRP A 162 7.38 -19.15 -19.87
CA TRP A 162 7.04 -17.98 -19.05
C TRP A 162 8.24 -17.08 -18.71
N ASN A 163 9.36 -17.66 -18.26
CA ASN A 163 10.56 -16.89 -17.91
C ASN A 163 11.15 -16.14 -19.12
N LYS A 164 11.09 -16.75 -20.31
CA LYS A 164 11.66 -16.19 -21.53
C LYS A 164 10.75 -15.11 -22.12
N ALA A 165 9.44 -15.37 -22.14
CA ALA A 165 8.44 -14.39 -22.50
C ALA A 165 8.52 -13.15 -21.58
N LEU A 166 8.65 -13.35 -20.26
CA LEU A 166 8.83 -12.27 -19.29
C LEU A 166 10.07 -11.43 -19.61
N PHE A 167 11.22 -12.08 -19.83
CA PHE A 167 12.46 -11.38 -20.18
C PHE A 167 12.33 -10.56 -21.48
N LEU A 168 11.71 -11.12 -22.52
CA LEU A 168 11.50 -10.42 -23.79
C LEU A 168 10.56 -9.23 -23.63
N VAL A 169 9.46 -9.37 -22.88
CA VAL A 169 8.53 -8.28 -22.57
C VAL A 169 9.22 -7.17 -21.79
N GLN A 170 10.02 -7.53 -20.78
CA GLN A 170 10.83 -6.59 -19.99
C GLN A 170 11.80 -5.80 -20.86
N GLN A 171 12.54 -6.50 -21.73
CA GLN A 171 13.47 -5.87 -22.66
C GLN A 171 12.74 -4.91 -23.62
N ALA A 172 11.61 -5.35 -24.18
CA ALA A 172 10.81 -4.56 -25.10
C ALA A 172 10.27 -3.29 -24.43
N LEU A 173 9.61 -3.41 -23.28
CA LEU A 173 9.04 -2.26 -22.56
C LEU A 173 10.09 -1.33 -21.93
N SER A 174 11.32 -1.82 -21.69
CA SER A 174 12.43 -0.99 -21.19
C SER A 174 13.10 -0.18 -22.29
N SER A 175 12.89 -0.53 -23.56
CA SER A 175 13.39 0.25 -24.70
C SER A 175 12.65 1.58 -24.90
N LEU A 176 11.48 1.73 -24.28
CA LEU A 176 10.67 2.94 -24.33
C LEU A 176 10.87 3.79 -23.06
N ASP A 177 11.06 5.10 -23.24
CA ASP A 177 11.03 6.07 -22.15
C ASP A 177 9.58 6.55 -21.95
N LEU A 178 8.88 5.87 -21.05
CA LEU A 178 7.45 6.09 -20.80
C LEU A 178 7.24 6.99 -19.58
N ASP A 179 6.39 8.01 -19.73
CA ASP A 179 5.99 8.89 -18.63
C ASP A 179 5.26 8.08 -17.54
N LYS A 180 5.93 7.91 -16.39
CA LYS A 180 5.38 7.18 -15.24
C LYS A 180 4.15 7.86 -14.62
N SER A 181 3.88 9.13 -14.96
CA SER A 181 2.71 9.85 -14.47
C SER A 181 1.44 9.55 -15.28
N ALA A 182 1.59 8.99 -16.50
CA ALA A 182 0.51 8.65 -17.42
C ALA A 182 -0.45 7.60 -16.85
N ASN A 183 -1.66 7.54 -17.40
CA ASN A 183 -2.59 6.43 -17.17
C ASN A 183 -2.31 5.33 -18.18
N PHE A 184 -2.18 4.09 -17.72
CA PHE A 184 -1.89 2.95 -18.57
C PHE A 184 -3.12 2.06 -18.70
N TYR A 185 -3.56 1.84 -19.93
CA TYR A 185 -4.59 0.88 -20.28
C TYR A 185 -3.90 -0.34 -20.86
N VAL A 186 -4.18 -1.55 -20.36
CA VAL A 186 -3.45 -2.76 -20.77
C VAL A 186 -4.44 -3.82 -21.24
N SER A 187 -4.41 -4.12 -22.53
CA SER A 187 -5.18 -5.21 -23.15
C SER A 187 -4.26 -6.38 -23.40
N HIS A 188 -4.41 -7.44 -22.59
CA HIS A 188 -3.48 -8.57 -22.55
C HIS A 188 -4.11 -9.91 -22.99
N GLN A 189 -5.40 -9.93 -23.36
CA GLN A 189 -6.13 -11.18 -23.64
C GLN A 189 -5.75 -11.86 -24.95
N ALA A 190 -4.96 -11.18 -25.80
CA ALA A 190 -4.48 -11.74 -27.04
C ALA A 190 -3.04 -12.24 -26.92
N GLY A 191 -2.70 -13.27 -27.70
CA GLY A 191 -1.39 -13.91 -27.70
C GLY A 191 -1.33 -15.16 -26.83
N THR A 192 -0.13 -15.70 -26.64
CA THR A 192 0.06 -16.88 -25.78
C THR A 192 -0.17 -16.52 -24.30
N PRO A 193 -0.65 -17.45 -23.45
CA PRO A 193 -0.79 -17.20 -22.02
C PRO A 193 0.48 -16.66 -21.34
N ALA A 194 1.66 -17.12 -21.76
CA ALA A 194 2.94 -16.65 -21.21
C ALA A 194 3.18 -15.15 -21.47
N ILE A 195 2.97 -14.67 -22.70
CA ILE A 195 3.07 -13.25 -23.05
C ILE A 195 2.00 -12.43 -22.31
N SER A 196 0.75 -12.89 -22.31
CA SER A 196 -0.35 -12.22 -21.63
C SER A 196 -0.04 -11.99 -20.15
N SER A 197 0.40 -13.03 -19.43
CA SER A 197 0.81 -12.92 -18.04
C SER A 197 2.05 -12.05 -17.85
N ALA A 198 3.07 -12.20 -18.69
CA ALA A 198 4.29 -11.38 -18.62
C ALA A 198 3.98 -9.88 -18.71
N VAL A 199 3.12 -9.48 -19.65
CA VAL A 199 2.70 -8.08 -19.79
C VAL A 199 1.91 -7.61 -18.57
N GLN A 200 1.01 -8.42 -18.03
CA GLN A 200 0.30 -8.09 -16.79
C GLN A 200 1.28 -7.82 -15.63
N PHE A 201 2.23 -8.74 -15.40
CA PHE A 201 3.19 -8.61 -14.31
C PHE A 201 4.12 -7.40 -14.50
N GLU A 202 4.69 -7.24 -15.69
CA GLU A 202 5.65 -6.16 -15.96
C GLU A 202 4.99 -4.78 -15.87
N THR A 203 3.77 -4.63 -16.41
CA THR A 203 3.05 -3.35 -16.34
C THR A 203 2.66 -3.01 -14.91
N LEU A 204 2.20 -3.98 -14.10
CA LEU A 204 1.94 -3.78 -12.68
C LEU A 204 3.21 -3.43 -11.90
N ALA A 205 4.33 -4.10 -12.16
CA ALA A 205 5.60 -3.83 -11.50
C ALA A 205 6.14 -2.42 -11.83
N LYS A 206 6.03 -2.00 -13.10
CA LYS A 206 6.60 -0.74 -13.58
C LYS A 206 5.72 0.48 -13.30
N PHE A 207 4.39 0.32 -13.34
CA PHE A 207 3.45 1.44 -13.29
C PHE A 207 2.43 1.35 -12.14
N GLY A 208 2.32 0.21 -11.46
CA GLY A 208 1.51 0.03 -10.25
C GLY A 208 0.06 0.50 -10.39
N LYS A 209 -0.36 1.41 -9.50
CA LYS A 209 -1.74 1.92 -9.40
C LYS A 209 -2.20 2.74 -10.63
N LYS A 210 -1.32 3.04 -11.58
CA LYS A 210 -1.65 3.74 -12.82
C LYS A 210 -2.18 2.82 -13.93
N VAL A 211 -2.11 1.51 -13.72
CA VAL A 211 -2.60 0.51 -14.67
C VAL A 211 -4.09 0.25 -14.48
N LYS A 212 -4.81 0.19 -15.60
CA LYS A 212 -6.15 -0.38 -15.73
C LYS A 212 -6.10 -1.44 -16.82
N PHE A 213 -6.54 -2.65 -16.50
CA PHE A 213 -6.65 -3.69 -17.51
C PHE A 213 -7.92 -3.49 -18.30
N LEU A 214 -7.80 -3.48 -19.62
CA LEU A 214 -8.90 -3.37 -20.55
C LEU A 214 -9.16 -4.75 -21.13
N VAL A 215 -10.24 -5.36 -20.68
CA VAL A 215 -10.61 -6.74 -21.00
C VAL A 215 -11.93 -6.79 -21.76
N SER A 216 -12.22 -7.93 -22.39
CA SER A 216 -13.40 -8.22 -23.18
C SER A 216 -14.04 -9.51 -22.69
N ASN A 217 -15.36 -9.49 -22.57
CA ASN A 217 -16.18 -10.65 -22.28
C ASN A 217 -16.82 -11.15 -23.58
N GLU A 218 -16.31 -12.27 -24.12
CA GLU A 218 -16.82 -12.79 -25.40
C GLU A 218 -18.26 -13.30 -25.34
N TYR A 219 -18.81 -13.56 -24.15
CA TYR A 219 -20.21 -13.95 -23.96
C TYR A 219 -21.19 -12.78 -24.03
N GLU A 220 -20.71 -11.53 -24.06
CA GLU A 220 -21.56 -10.35 -24.20
C GLU A 220 -21.75 -10.02 -25.68
N PRO A 221 -22.98 -10.14 -26.23
CA PRO A 221 -23.24 -9.86 -27.64
C PRO A 221 -23.24 -8.37 -27.96
N ASP A 222 -23.54 -7.48 -27.01
CA ASP A 222 -23.53 -6.04 -27.22
C ASP A 222 -22.10 -5.49 -27.16
N LEU A 223 -21.56 -5.06 -28.31
CA LEU A 223 -20.21 -4.51 -28.43
C LEU A 223 -19.93 -3.39 -27.41
N ALA A 224 -20.92 -2.56 -27.07
CA ALA A 224 -20.76 -1.47 -26.12
C ALA A 224 -20.55 -1.95 -24.68
N LYS A 225 -21.03 -3.15 -24.35
CA LYS A 225 -20.90 -3.80 -23.03
C LYS A 225 -19.80 -4.86 -22.99
N LYS A 226 -19.30 -5.24 -24.16
CA LYS A 226 -18.32 -6.31 -24.34
C LYS A 226 -16.97 -5.99 -23.68
N GLY A 227 -16.59 -4.73 -23.58
CA GLY A 227 -15.34 -4.30 -22.94
C GLY A 227 -15.52 -3.81 -21.51
N ASP A 228 -14.56 -4.12 -20.63
CA ASP A 228 -14.56 -3.68 -19.23
C ASP A 228 -13.18 -3.23 -18.74
N PHE A 229 -13.16 -2.38 -17.71
CA PHE A 229 -11.94 -1.97 -17.01
C PHE A 229 -11.81 -2.69 -15.68
N ILE A 230 -10.69 -3.37 -15.48
CA ILE A 230 -10.30 -3.89 -14.17
C ILE A 230 -9.19 -3.01 -13.61
N GLU A 231 -9.44 -2.39 -12.46
CA GLU A 231 -8.43 -1.57 -11.77
C GLU A 231 -7.26 -2.43 -11.29
N SER A 232 -6.02 -1.94 -11.44
CA SER A 232 -4.83 -2.62 -10.91
C SER A 232 -4.89 -2.92 -9.41
N SER A 233 -5.66 -2.13 -8.66
CA SER A 233 -5.92 -2.35 -7.23
C SER A 233 -6.49 -3.74 -6.95
N THR A 234 -7.29 -4.29 -7.85
CA THR A 234 -7.88 -5.65 -7.72
C THR A 234 -6.80 -6.72 -7.81
N TYR A 235 -5.87 -6.59 -8.77
CA TYR A 235 -4.77 -7.53 -8.94
C TYR A 235 -3.74 -7.46 -7.80
N LEU A 236 -3.51 -6.27 -7.26
CA LEU A 236 -2.51 -6.05 -6.20
C LEU A 236 -3.06 -6.23 -4.79
N GLN A 237 -4.38 -6.41 -4.63
CA GLN A 237 -5.06 -6.37 -3.34
C GLN A 237 -4.49 -7.37 -2.35
N GLY A 238 -4.39 -8.65 -2.73
CA GLY A 238 -3.85 -9.70 -1.86
C GLY A 238 -2.43 -9.40 -1.39
N MET A 239 -1.55 -8.95 -2.30
CA MET A 239 -0.18 -8.57 -1.95
C MET A 239 -0.14 -7.36 -1.00
N GLN A 240 -0.98 -6.36 -1.23
CA GLN A 240 -1.08 -5.16 -0.39
C GLN A 240 -1.61 -5.50 1.01
N VAL A 241 -2.54 -6.46 1.13
CA VAL A 241 -3.02 -6.96 2.42
C VAL A 241 -1.90 -7.68 3.19
N GLN A 242 -1.07 -8.50 2.52
CA GLN A 242 0.09 -9.12 3.17
C GLN A 242 1.10 -8.08 3.66
N GLU A 243 1.41 -7.07 2.84
CA GLU A 243 2.31 -5.98 3.22
C GLU A 243 1.74 -5.19 4.41
N ALA A 244 0.44 -4.88 4.40
CA ALA A 244 -0.25 -4.24 5.51
C ALA A 244 -0.14 -5.05 6.81
N LYS A 245 -0.32 -6.38 6.77
CA LYS A 245 -0.13 -7.24 7.95
C LYS A 245 1.31 -7.21 8.45
N ALA A 246 2.30 -7.25 7.55
CA ALA A 246 3.71 -7.19 7.92
C ALA A 246 4.08 -5.84 8.57
N LEU A 247 3.47 -4.74 8.14
CA LEU A 247 3.62 -3.41 8.76
C LEU A 247 2.89 -3.32 10.10
N LEU A 248 1.66 -3.85 10.18
CA LEU A 248 0.89 -3.87 11.42
C LEU A 248 1.61 -4.65 12.52
N SER A 249 2.24 -5.79 12.19
CA SER A 249 3.04 -6.58 13.15
C SER A 249 4.19 -5.79 13.79
N ARG A 250 4.63 -4.73 13.12
CA ARG A 250 5.66 -3.79 13.57
C ARG A 250 5.09 -2.46 14.08
N TYR A 251 3.78 -2.39 14.30
CA TYR A 251 3.06 -1.22 14.79
C TYR A 251 3.20 0.02 13.87
N ASP A 252 3.44 -0.18 12.56
CA ASP A 252 3.52 0.90 11.58
C ASP A 252 2.14 1.24 11.00
N TYR A 253 1.32 1.92 11.82
CA TYR A 253 -0.05 2.25 11.46
C TYR A 253 -0.16 3.21 10.27
N LEU A 254 0.78 4.13 10.11
CA LEU A 254 0.81 5.06 8.97
C LEU A 254 1.18 4.33 7.67
N GLY A 255 2.11 3.37 7.74
CA GLY A 255 2.44 2.49 6.62
C GLY A 255 1.23 1.68 6.17
N VAL A 256 0.49 1.10 7.12
CA VAL A 256 -0.77 0.37 6.83
C VAL A 256 -1.81 1.30 6.20
N GLU A 257 -2.03 2.50 6.77
CA GLU A 257 -2.96 3.48 6.24
C GLU A 257 -2.63 3.84 4.79
N ARG A 258 -1.35 4.12 4.49
CA ARG A 258 -0.91 4.49 3.14
C ARG A 258 -1.23 3.41 2.10
N ILE A 259 -1.09 2.14 2.46
CA ILE A 259 -1.35 1.03 1.55
C ILE A 259 -2.86 0.87 1.30
N LEU A 260 -3.65 0.86 2.38
CA LEU A 260 -5.04 0.45 2.31
C LEU A 260 -6.04 1.59 2.06
N LYS A 261 -5.64 2.84 2.25
CA LYS A 261 -6.48 4.03 2.02
C LYS A 261 -7.20 4.07 0.67
N PRO A 262 -6.60 3.67 -0.46
CA PRO A 262 -7.30 3.65 -1.74
C PRO A 262 -8.52 2.72 -1.76
N TYR A 263 -8.55 1.68 -0.94
CA TYR A 263 -9.65 0.71 -0.93
C TYR A 263 -10.86 1.19 -0.13
N TRP A 264 -10.68 2.02 0.91
CA TRP A 264 -11.81 2.51 1.72
C TRP A 264 -12.22 3.97 1.46
N LYS A 265 -11.45 4.72 0.66
CA LYS A 265 -11.71 6.16 0.44
C LYS A 265 -13.14 6.42 -0.04
N ASP A 266 -13.61 5.59 -0.97
CA ASP A 266 -14.92 5.70 -1.61
C ASP A 266 -15.76 4.41 -1.41
N SER A 267 -15.38 3.57 -0.43
CA SER A 267 -16.06 2.29 -0.17
C SER A 267 -17.17 2.42 0.86
N SER A 268 -18.24 1.66 0.66
CA SER A 268 -19.34 1.45 1.61
C SER A 268 -19.22 0.13 2.37
N ASP A 269 -18.15 -0.64 2.16
CA ASP A 269 -17.92 -1.91 2.85
C ASP A 269 -17.70 -1.68 4.36
N PRO A 270 -18.58 -2.24 5.22
CA PRO A 270 -18.49 -2.06 6.67
C PRO A 270 -17.14 -2.49 7.26
N LEU A 271 -16.51 -3.55 6.73
CA LEU A 271 -15.25 -4.06 7.26
C LEU A 271 -14.08 -3.12 6.93
N LEU A 272 -14.07 -2.57 5.72
CA LEU A 272 -13.08 -1.56 5.32
C LEU A 272 -13.23 -0.26 6.13
N LEU A 273 -14.47 0.13 6.44
CA LEU A 273 -14.75 1.28 7.31
C LEU A 273 -14.30 1.01 8.76
N GLU A 274 -14.53 -0.20 9.27
CA GLU A 274 -14.03 -0.64 10.58
C GLU A 274 -12.50 -0.54 10.66
N ILE A 275 -11.79 -1.08 9.65
CA ILE A 275 -10.32 -1.01 9.57
C ILE A 275 -9.84 0.44 9.54
N ARG A 276 -10.47 1.30 8.73
CA ARG A 276 -10.14 2.73 8.65
C ARG A 276 -10.25 3.40 10.01
N ASP A 277 -11.35 3.18 10.71
CA ASP A 277 -11.64 3.86 11.98
C ASP A 277 -10.69 3.40 13.08
N LEU A 278 -10.41 2.10 13.16
CA LEU A 278 -9.41 1.53 14.07
C LEU A 278 -7.99 2.03 13.75
N LEU A 279 -7.62 2.18 12.47
CA LEU A 279 -6.31 2.73 12.09
C LEU A 279 -6.21 4.21 12.46
N ALA A 280 -7.27 4.99 12.26
CA ALA A 280 -7.30 6.40 12.66
C ALA A 280 -7.07 6.55 14.18
N MET A 281 -7.70 5.70 14.99
CA MET A 281 -7.45 5.62 16.44
C MET A 281 -5.98 5.28 16.72
N ALA A 282 -5.44 4.24 16.09
CA ALA A 282 -4.07 3.80 16.26
C ALA A 282 -3.04 4.89 15.90
N VAL A 283 -3.29 5.64 14.84
CA VAL A 283 -2.45 6.78 14.40
C VAL A 283 -2.49 7.91 15.43
N GLN A 284 -3.66 8.25 15.99
CA GLN A 284 -3.75 9.26 17.06
C GLN A 284 -2.96 8.84 18.30
N TRP A 285 -3.09 7.58 18.72
CA TRP A 285 -2.32 7.02 19.82
C TRP A 285 -0.81 7.05 19.56
N ASN A 286 -0.39 6.71 18.33
CA ASN A 286 1.01 6.72 17.91
C ASN A 286 1.64 8.13 17.95
N PHE A 287 0.82 9.18 17.80
CA PHE A 287 1.22 10.58 18.00
C PHE A 287 1.09 11.08 19.43
N ALA A 288 0.83 10.20 20.40
CA ALA A 288 0.56 10.53 21.79
C ALA A 288 -0.62 11.51 21.99
N LYS A 289 -1.57 11.55 21.04
CA LYS A 289 -2.84 12.28 21.16
C LYS A 289 -3.86 11.42 21.91
N PHE A 290 -3.52 11.03 23.14
CA PHE A 290 -4.28 10.02 23.89
C PHE A 290 -5.72 10.44 24.12
N GLU A 291 -6.00 11.71 24.43
CA GLU A 291 -7.39 12.18 24.58
C GLU A 291 -8.23 12.01 23.32
N ASP A 292 -7.69 12.39 22.16
CA ASP A 292 -8.38 12.23 20.87
C ASP A 292 -8.61 10.74 20.57
N PHE A 293 -7.59 9.91 20.80
CA PHE A 293 -7.67 8.45 20.69
C PHE A 293 -8.79 7.87 21.58
N GLY A 294 -8.84 8.28 22.85
CA GLY A 294 -9.86 7.81 23.79
C GLY A 294 -11.26 8.27 23.38
N LYS A 295 -11.42 9.52 22.92
CA LYS A 295 -12.70 10.03 22.41
C LYS A 295 -13.16 9.25 21.18
N ALA A 296 -12.26 8.98 20.24
CA ALA A 296 -12.54 8.19 19.04
C ALA A 296 -12.92 6.75 19.38
N ARG A 297 -12.39 6.18 20.47
CA ARG A 297 -12.75 4.85 20.96
C ARG A 297 -14.17 4.77 21.55
N GLY A 298 -14.80 5.89 21.88
CA GLY A 298 -16.18 5.96 22.31
C GLY A 298 -16.44 5.35 23.69
N ASP A 299 -17.58 4.69 23.85
CA ASP A 299 -18.09 4.24 25.17
C ASP A 299 -17.13 3.31 25.91
N VAL A 300 -16.35 2.49 25.19
CA VAL A 300 -15.35 1.57 25.78
C VAL A 300 -14.26 2.32 26.55
N ALA A 301 -13.96 3.58 26.18
CA ALA A 301 -12.94 4.41 26.82
C ALA A 301 -13.52 5.43 27.80
N LYS A 302 -14.86 5.57 27.89
CA LYS A 302 -15.52 6.66 28.61
C LYS A 302 -15.17 6.72 30.09
N GLU A 303 -15.08 5.57 30.75
CA GLU A 303 -14.63 5.51 32.15
C GLU A 303 -13.19 5.98 32.30
N ARG A 304 -12.29 5.54 31.42
CA ARG A 304 -10.86 5.91 31.43
C ARG A 304 -10.65 7.39 31.17
N LEU A 305 -11.37 7.98 30.21
CA LEU A 305 -11.28 9.40 29.85
C LEU A 305 -11.47 10.35 31.04
N ASN A 306 -12.23 9.94 32.06
CA ASN A 306 -12.48 10.73 33.26
C ASN A 306 -11.44 10.53 34.38
N GLN A 307 -10.41 9.71 34.15
CA GLN A 307 -9.44 9.33 35.17
C GLN A 307 -8.07 9.96 34.92
N TRP A 308 -7.64 10.95 35.71
CA TRP A 308 -6.38 11.68 35.50
C TRP A 308 -5.14 10.81 35.23
N TRP A 309 -5.11 9.56 35.71
CA TRP A 309 -3.98 8.64 35.59
C TRP A 309 -3.88 7.90 34.25
N TRP A 310 -4.95 7.82 33.45
CA TRP A 310 -5.06 6.85 32.36
C TRP A 310 -4.04 7.07 31.22
N THR A 311 -3.79 8.33 30.85
CA THR A 311 -2.86 8.70 29.77
C THR A 311 -1.41 8.34 30.11
N GLY A 312 -1.06 8.25 31.39
CA GLY A 312 0.25 7.77 31.83
C GLY A 312 0.51 6.32 31.41
N TYR A 313 -0.50 5.45 31.54
CA TYR A 313 -0.40 4.06 31.10
C TYR A 313 -0.31 3.94 29.57
N GLU A 314 -1.05 4.78 28.83
CA GLU A 314 -0.93 4.83 27.37
C GLU A 314 0.46 5.30 26.92
N ALA A 315 1.00 6.33 27.57
CA ALA A 315 2.35 6.82 27.31
C ALA A 315 3.42 5.75 27.59
N ALA A 316 3.29 5.02 28.70
CA ALA A 316 4.22 3.95 29.03
C ALA A 316 4.12 2.80 28.03
N TYR A 317 2.92 2.37 27.65
CA TYR A 317 2.76 1.33 26.63
C TYR A 317 3.28 1.78 25.25
N LEU A 318 3.14 3.06 24.89
CA LEU A 318 3.80 3.62 23.71
C LEU A 318 5.32 3.52 23.80
N GLY A 319 5.90 3.78 24.96
CA GLY A 319 7.34 3.55 25.20
C GLY A 319 7.75 2.09 24.96
N VAL A 320 6.93 1.12 25.40
CA VAL A 320 7.15 -0.31 25.14
C VAL A 320 7.14 -0.64 23.65
N ILE A 321 6.22 -0.04 22.89
CA ILE A 321 6.15 -0.21 21.43
C ILE A 321 7.36 0.44 20.75
N ARG A 322 7.77 1.62 21.18
CA ARG A 322 8.98 2.29 20.66
C ARG A 322 10.22 1.45 20.87
N LEU A 323 10.37 0.81 22.04
CA LEU A 323 11.47 -0.12 22.28
C LEU A 323 11.42 -1.31 21.31
N ARG A 324 10.24 -1.93 21.10
CA ARG A 324 10.06 -3.02 20.12
C ARG A 324 10.44 -2.62 18.69
N GLN A 325 10.26 -1.36 18.34
CA GLN A 325 10.61 -0.81 17.03
C GLN A 325 12.09 -0.43 16.92
N GLY A 326 12.89 -0.56 17.99
CA GLY A 326 14.28 -0.11 18.03
C GLY A 326 14.45 1.39 18.30
N ASN A 327 13.36 2.12 18.60
CA ASN A 327 13.37 3.56 18.88
C ASN A 327 13.66 3.81 20.36
N THR A 328 14.88 3.50 20.80
CA THR A 328 15.33 3.50 22.21
C THR A 328 15.23 4.88 22.88
N VAL A 329 15.55 5.95 22.16
CA VAL A 329 15.44 7.33 22.64
C VAL A 329 13.99 7.67 22.97
N GLU A 330 13.07 7.39 22.05
CA GLU A 330 11.64 7.58 22.27
C GLU A 330 11.11 6.68 23.40
N ALA A 331 11.56 5.43 23.49
CA ALA A 331 11.18 4.52 24.57
C ALA A 331 11.55 5.07 25.95
N LEU A 332 12.77 5.60 26.10
CA LEU A 332 13.20 6.26 27.34
C LEU A 332 12.32 7.48 27.66
N PHE A 333 12.09 8.36 26.68
CA PHE A 333 11.30 9.57 26.93
C PHE A 333 9.84 9.29 27.22
N HIS A 334 9.22 8.34 26.53
CA HIS A 334 7.84 7.96 26.78
C HIS A 334 7.67 7.28 28.14
N SER A 335 8.57 6.39 28.55
CA SER A 335 8.53 5.78 29.90
C SER A 335 8.72 6.83 30.99
N PHE A 336 9.66 7.77 30.81
CA PHE A 336 9.89 8.82 31.82
C PHE A 336 8.72 9.80 31.88
N ARG A 337 8.24 10.26 30.71
CA ARG A 337 7.09 11.16 30.59
C ARG A 337 5.82 10.53 31.16
N ALA A 338 5.64 9.22 31.03
CA ALA A 338 4.53 8.51 31.64
C ALA A 338 4.54 8.69 33.16
N VAL A 339 5.68 8.44 33.81
CA VAL A 339 5.79 8.56 35.28
C VAL A 339 5.73 10.02 35.72
N GLU A 340 6.57 10.91 35.19
CA GLU A 340 6.56 12.33 35.58
C GLU A 340 5.21 12.99 35.28
N GLY A 341 4.63 12.68 34.12
CA GLY A 341 3.31 13.14 33.71
C GLY A 341 2.21 12.66 34.65
N SER A 342 2.20 11.37 35.02
CA SER A 342 1.24 10.87 36.01
C SER A 342 1.37 11.53 37.38
N ILE A 343 2.59 11.82 37.84
CA ILE A 343 2.79 12.53 39.11
C ILE A 343 2.27 13.97 38.99
N LYS A 344 2.50 14.62 37.84
CA LYS A 344 1.95 15.96 37.59
C LYS A 344 0.42 15.94 37.64
N GLU A 345 -0.23 15.03 36.91
CA GLU A 345 -1.70 14.91 36.89
C GLU A 345 -2.26 14.58 38.29
N TRP A 346 -1.61 13.69 39.04
CA TRP A 346 -1.91 13.44 40.45
C TRP A 346 -1.87 14.72 41.29
N ALA A 347 -0.82 15.54 41.13
CA ALA A 347 -0.68 16.78 41.88
C ALA A 347 -1.75 17.80 41.49
N LEU A 348 -2.10 17.88 40.21
CA LEU A 348 -3.18 18.76 39.71
C LEU A 348 -4.55 18.36 40.29
N ASP A 349 -4.81 17.07 40.41
CA ASP A 349 -6.04 16.54 41.00
C ASP A 349 -6.07 16.78 42.52
N LYS A 350 -5.02 16.34 43.23
CA LYS A 350 -4.93 16.38 44.70
C LYS A 350 -4.85 17.81 45.27
N TYR A 351 -4.09 18.69 44.63
CA TYR A 351 -3.83 20.06 45.08
C TYR A 351 -4.56 21.11 44.25
N LYS A 352 -5.65 20.73 43.59
CA LYS A 352 -6.45 21.62 42.71
C LYS A 352 -6.69 23.03 43.29
N PRO A 353 -7.01 23.22 44.59
CA PRO A 353 -7.18 24.56 45.17
C PRO A 353 -5.91 25.42 45.22
N GLN A 354 -4.73 24.79 45.19
CA GLN A 354 -3.41 25.45 45.28
C GLN A 354 -2.76 25.68 43.91
N ILE A 355 -3.35 25.16 42.82
CA ILE A 355 -2.79 25.30 41.47
C ILE A 355 -3.15 26.66 40.87
N LYS A 356 -2.13 27.32 40.32
CA LYS A 356 -2.32 28.41 39.34
C LYS A 356 -1.49 28.13 38.09
N TYR A 357 -1.92 28.68 36.96
CA TYR A 357 -1.23 28.57 35.68
C TYR A 357 -0.51 29.88 35.35
N SER A 358 0.67 29.79 34.74
CA SER A 358 1.45 30.98 34.33
C SER A 358 0.71 31.90 33.37
N ASN A 359 -0.22 31.35 32.58
CA ASN A 359 -1.12 32.11 31.73
C ASN A 359 -2.53 31.48 31.80
N PRO A 360 -3.55 32.17 32.31
CA PRO A 360 -4.93 31.68 32.36
C PRO A 360 -5.51 31.36 30.97
N ASN A 361 -5.04 32.06 29.93
CA ASN A 361 -5.52 31.91 28.55
C ASN A 361 -4.75 30.84 27.76
N GLN A 362 -3.61 30.37 28.28
CA GLN A 362 -2.79 29.28 27.73
C GLN A 362 -2.10 28.52 28.87
N PRO A 363 -2.77 27.54 29.50
CA PRO A 363 -2.25 26.84 30.67
C PRO A 363 -1.13 25.85 30.29
N SER A 364 0.06 26.33 29.94
CA SER A 364 1.20 25.47 29.57
C SER A 364 1.97 24.94 30.78
N THR A 365 2.04 25.71 31.87
CA THR A 365 2.80 25.34 33.08
C THR A 365 1.97 25.60 34.35
N ALA A 366 1.86 24.58 35.18
CA ALA A 366 1.14 24.62 36.45
C ALA A 366 2.11 24.80 37.62
N TYR A 367 1.69 25.62 38.58
CA TYR A 367 2.46 25.96 39.76
C TYR A 367 1.62 25.77 41.02
N ILE A 368 2.24 25.28 42.08
CA ILE A 368 1.66 25.31 43.43
C ILE A 368 1.97 26.67 44.07
N HIS A 369 0.99 27.19 44.80
CA HIS A 369 1.13 28.34 45.69
C HIS A 369 0.83 27.95 47.14
N ASP A 370 1.37 28.71 48.10
CA ASP A 370 1.38 28.41 49.55
C ASP A 370 -0.01 28.43 50.25
N VAL A 371 -1.12 28.53 49.51
CA VAL A 371 -2.43 28.70 50.13
C VAL A 371 -2.84 27.39 50.82
N ASN A 372 -2.74 27.38 52.15
CA ASN A 372 -3.22 26.31 53.04
C ASN A 372 -2.52 24.95 52.85
N LEU A 373 -1.23 24.92 52.51
CA LEU A 373 -0.47 23.66 52.50
C LEU A 373 -0.31 23.08 53.92
N PRO A 374 -0.42 21.75 54.09
CA PRO A 374 -0.03 21.03 55.31
C PRO A 374 1.39 21.38 55.77
N GLN A 375 1.65 21.31 57.07
CA GLN A 375 2.94 21.75 57.66
C GLN A 375 4.16 21.00 57.09
N ASN A 376 4.02 19.70 56.82
CA ASN A 376 5.06 18.89 56.15
C ASN A 376 5.34 19.37 54.72
N LEU A 377 4.35 19.92 54.02
CA LEU A 377 4.50 20.44 52.65
C LEU A 377 4.93 21.91 52.62
N ARG A 378 4.69 22.70 53.67
CA ARG A 378 5.20 24.09 53.75
C ARG A 378 6.72 24.16 53.75
N SER A 379 7.38 23.23 54.43
CA SER A 379 8.85 23.15 54.43
C SER A 379 9.39 22.84 53.04
N TRP A 380 8.74 21.91 52.33
CA TRP A 380 9.05 21.62 50.92
C TRP A 380 8.81 22.84 50.02
N PHE A 381 7.67 23.52 50.17
CA PHE A 381 7.31 24.68 49.36
C PHE A 381 8.36 25.79 49.52
N ASN A 382 8.72 26.13 50.75
CA ASN A 382 9.72 27.16 51.01
C ASN A 382 11.12 26.80 50.49
N ALA A 383 11.48 25.52 50.46
CA ALA A 383 12.76 25.07 49.92
C ALA A 383 12.82 25.05 48.38
N ASN A 384 11.68 25.00 47.69
CA ASN A 384 11.61 24.81 46.24
C ASN A 384 10.97 26.00 45.49
N LYS A 385 10.44 27.00 46.20
CA LYS A 385 9.75 28.12 45.58
C LYS A 385 10.73 29.01 44.83
N ASN A 386 10.28 29.51 43.69
CA ASN A 386 10.91 30.64 43.06
C ASN A 386 10.62 31.89 43.90
N GLU A 387 11.67 32.59 44.34
CA GLU A 387 11.53 33.77 45.22
C GLU A 387 10.77 34.92 44.55
N GLN A 388 10.96 35.12 43.24
CA GLN A 388 10.32 36.18 42.48
C GLN A 388 8.81 35.95 42.31
N TYR A 389 8.39 34.69 42.11
CA TYR A 389 7.00 34.36 41.78
C TYR A 389 6.22 33.72 42.94
N ASN A 390 6.89 33.45 44.07
CA ASN A 390 6.36 32.77 45.25
C ASN A 390 5.52 31.54 44.87
N SER A 391 6.12 30.67 44.07
CA SER A 391 5.48 29.49 43.49
C SER A 391 6.48 28.38 43.19
N VAL A 392 6.00 27.13 43.15
CA VAL A 392 6.81 25.96 42.79
C VAL A 392 6.28 25.36 41.50
N GLY A 393 7.13 25.19 40.49
CA GLY A 393 6.75 24.52 39.24
C GLY A 393 6.54 23.01 39.43
N LEU A 394 5.51 22.47 38.78
CA LEU A 394 5.19 21.03 38.80
C LEU A 394 5.92 20.25 37.70
N PHE A 395 7.24 20.18 37.80
CA PHE A 395 8.11 19.41 36.90
C PHE A 395 9.45 19.08 37.58
N GLY A 396 10.17 18.05 37.11
CA GLY A 396 11.51 17.73 37.61
C GLY A 396 11.55 17.39 39.10
N LYS A 397 12.72 17.60 39.74
CA LYS A 397 12.99 17.15 41.12
C LYS A 397 12.00 17.69 42.17
N SER A 398 11.51 18.92 42.02
CA SER A 398 10.53 19.51 42.94
C SER A 398 9.22 18.71 42.96
N LEU A 399 8.75 18.23 41.81
CA LEU A 399 7.54 17.42 41.68
C LEU A 399 7.68 16.04 42.35
N PHE A 400 8.81 15.36 42.18
CA PHE A 400 9.07 14.09 42.87
C PHE A 400 9.20 14.28 44.38
N THR A 401 9.84 15.35 44.82
CA THR A 401 9.94 15.68 46.25
C THR A 401 8.58 16.00 46.85
N LEU A 402 7.68 16.65 46.10
CA LEU A 402 6.29 16.86 46.53
C LEU A 402 5.60 15.52 46.80
N LEU A 403 5.69 14.58 45.86
CA LEU A 403 5.10 13.25 46.01
C LEU A 403 5.67 12.52 47.24
N GLU A 404 7.00 12.51 47.40
CA GLU A 404 7.67 11.93 48.57
C GLU A 404 7.15 12.52 49.89
N LYS A 405 7.07 13.85 50.00
CA LYS A 405 6.62 14.51 51.24
C LYS A 405 5.13 14.35 51.50
N SER A 406 4.36 14.07 50.46
CA SER A 406 2.90 13.90 50.54
C SER A 406 2.48 12.51 51.04
N ASP A 407 3.33 11.50 50.84
CA ASP A 407 3.10 10.13 51.31
C ASP A 407 4.44 9.42 51.60
N GLN A 408 5.13 9.90 52.63
CA GLN A 408 6.48 9.46 52.96
C GLN A 408 6.54 7.99 53.37
N ASN A 409 5.48 7.47 54.00
CA ASN A 409 5.42 6.07 54.42
C ASN A 409 5.34 5.14 53.22
N LYS A 410 4.42 5.41 52.28
CA LYS A 410 4.30 4.61 51.04
C LYS A 410 5.57 4.72 50.21
N TRP A 411 6.11 5.94 50.07
CA TRP A 411 7.38 6.19 49.37
C TRP A 411 8.52 5.35 49.94
N ASN A 412 8.65 5.28 51.26
CA ASN A 412 9.70 4.52 51.93
C ASN A 412 9.60 3.00 51.72
N GLN A 413 8.43 2.48 51.37
CA GLN A 413 8.21 1.05 51.15
C GLN A 413 8.28 0.67 49.66
N ASP A 414 8.05 1.61 48.75
CA ASP A 414 8.04 1.33 47.31
C ASP A 414 9.44 1.38 46.70
N SER A 415 9.91 0.24 46.21
CA SER A 415 11.23 0.12 45.60
C SER A 415 11.31 0.69 44.18
N HIS A 416 10.19 0.86 43.49
CA HIS A 416 10.13 1.33 42.11
C HIS A 416 10.33 2.84 42.03
N ILE A 417 9.51 3.61 42.76
CA ILE A 417 9.49 5.07 42.65
C ILE A 417 10.78 5.73 43.17
N LYS A 418 11.42 5.12 44.18
CA LYS A 418 12.71 5.61 44.73
C LYS A 418 13.82 5.67 43.69
N VAL A 419 13.86 4.71 42.78
CA VAL A 419 14.87 4.68 41.72
C VAL A 419 14.74 5.87 40.78
N VAL A 420 13.51 6.33 40.52
CA VAL A 420 13.28 7.47 39.64
C VAL A 420 13.91 8.73 40.21
N ALA A 421 13.68 8.98 41.50
CA ALA A 421 14.21 10.14 42.20
C ALA A 421 15.75 10.09 42.37
N ALA A 422 16.32 8.90 42.55
CA ALA A 422 17.75 8.72 42.82
C ALA A 422 18.63 8.65 41.57
N ASN A 423 18.10 8.17 40.43
CA ASN A 423 18.90 7.87 39.24
C ASN A 423 18.24 8.37 37.95
N THR A 424 17.00 7.96 37.68
CA THR A 424 16.39 8.12 36.35
C THR A 424 16.20 9.58 35.93
N ILE A 425 15.91 10.50 36.86
CA ILE A 425 15.80 11.93 36.55
C ILE A 425 17.12 12.48 36.00
N ASP A 426 18.23 12.15 36.64
CA ASP A 426 19.55 12.68 36.29
C ASP A 426 20.05 12.06 34.99
N GLU A 427 19.89 10.75 34.81
CA GLU A 427 20.21 10.04 33.56
C GLU A 427 19.37 10.56 32.39
N ARG A 428 18.05 10.72 32.57
CA ARG A 428 17.18 11.30 31.53
C ARG A 428 17.63 12.70 31.16
N ASN A 429 17.97 13.54 32.14
CA ASN A 429 18.37 14.92 31.88
C ASN A 429 19.70 14.98 31.13
N PHE A 430 20.68 14.18 31.53
CA PHE A 430 21.95 14.03 30.81
C PHE A 430 21.73 13.59 29.36
N ILE A 431 20.90 12.55 29.16
CA ILE A 431 20.59 12.00 27.84
C ILE A 431 19.87 13.02 26.97
N PHE A 432 18.84 13.70 27.48
CA PHE A 432 18.06 14.71 26.74
C PHE A 432 18.92 15.86 26.23
N HIS A 433 19.89 16.30 27.01
CA HIS A 433 20.81 17.37 26.63
C HIS A 433 22.02 16.87 25.82
N SER A 434 22.13 15.57 25.57
CA SER A 434 23.18 14.97 24.75
C SER A 434 22.63 14.49 23.41
N LEU A 435 23.27 14.84 22.29
CA LEU A 435 22.90 14.34 20.95
C LEU A 435 23.41 12.90 20.71
N ARG A 436 23.38 12.06 21.76
CA ARG A 436 23.92 10.70 21.72
C ARG A 436 22.83 9.70 21.34
N GLY A 437 23.17 8.71 20.52
CA GLY A 437 22.33 7.53 20.34
C GLY A 437 22.28 6.69 21.62
N LEU A 438 21.18 5.96 21.82
CA LEU A 438 21.00 5.04 22.95
C LEU A 438 20.81 3.61 22.44
N GLN A 439 21.40 2.65 23.13
CA GLN A 439 21.09 1.23 22.98
C GLN A 439 20.05 0.82 24.03
N GLU A 440 19.39 -0.34 23.86
CA GLU A 440 18.38 -0.82 24.82
C GLU A 440 18.91 -0.90 26.25
N LYS A 441 20.15 -1.40 26.41
CA LYS A 441 20.84 -1.46 27.71
C LYS A 441 20.97 -0.10 28.40
N ASP A 442 21.07 0.99 27.64
CA ASP A 442 21.17 2.35 28.18
C ASP A 442 19.82 2.80 28.72
N VAL A 443 18.72 2.41 28.06
CA VAL A 443 17.35 2.60 28.57
C VAL A 443 17.18 1.87 29.90
N PHE A 444 17.60 0.60 29.97
CA PHE A 444 17.46 -0.20 31.19
C PHE A 444 18.31 0.35 32.34
N LYS A 445 19.55 0.76 32.05
CA LYS A 445 20.44 1.38 33.02
C LYS A 445 19.88 2.70 33.57
N ALA A 446 19.28 3.54 32.72
CA ALA A 446 18.64 4.78 33.17
C ALA A 446 17.52 4.50 34.19
N TRP A 447 16.86 3.35 34.10
CA TRP A 447 15.84 2.88 35.03
C TRP A 447 16.36 1.95 36.15
N ASN A 448 17.68 1.78 36.28
CA ASN A 448 18.33 0.86 37.20
C ASN A 448 17.74 -0.56 37.13
N THR A 449 17.77 -1.11 35.91
CA THR A 449 17.27 -2.43 35.52
C THR A 449 18.22 -3.04 34.48
N ASP A 450 18.18 -4.35 34.31
CA ASP A 450 19.09 -5.08 33.40
C ASP A 450 18.37 -5.73 32.22
N SER A 451 17.04 -5.76 32.24
CA SER A 451 16.24 -6.35 31.17
C SER A 451 14.99 -5.53 30.86
N ARG A 452 14.43 -5.82 29.69
CA ARG A 452 13.15 -5.28 29.25
C ARG A 452 12.03 -5.54 30.26
N GLU A 453 11.90 -6.76 30.75
CA GLU A 453 10.84 -7.17 31.67
C GLU A 453 10.94 -6.40 32.99
N GLN A 454 12.17 -6.25 33.50
CA GLN A 454 12.43 -5.46 34.71
C GLN A 454 12.13 -3.98 34.48
N TRP A 455 12.49 -3.42 33.32
CA TRP A 455 12.17 -2.05 32.94
C TRP A 455 10.65 -1.83 32.84
N GLU A 456 9.92 -2.68 32.13
CA GLU A 456 8.46 -2.61 32.03
C GLU A 456 7.81 -2.71 33.44
N ALA A 457 8.29 -3.63 34.29
CA ALA A 457 7.83 -3.77 35.66
C ALA A 457 8.15 -2.54 36.53
N ARG A 458 9.33 -1.93 36.35
CA ARG A 458 9.73 -0.70 37.06
C ARG A 458 8.80 0.45 36.71
N VAL A 459 8.56 0.68 35.42
CA VAL A 459 7.68 1.75 34.94
C VAL A 459 6.25 1.51 35.43
N LEU A 460 5.73 0.29 35.28
CA LEU A 460 4.41 -0.08 35.78
C LEU A 460 4.28 0.11 37.30
N GLY A 461 5.28 -0.32 38.07
CA GLY A 461 5.32 -0.16 39.51
C GLY A 461 5.24 1.31 39.92
N CYS A 462 5.96 2.20 39.23
CA CYS A 462 5.86 3.64 39.44
C CYS A 462 4.44 4.17 39.13
N LEU A 463 3.82 3.73 38.04
CA LEU A 463 2.46 4.17 37.69
C LEU A 463 1.41 3.68 38.69
N ASN A 464 1.47 2.41 39.10
CA ASN A 464 0.60 1.83 40.12
C ASN A 464 0.84 2.45 41.51
N PHE A 465 2.07 2.92 41.80
CA PHE A 465 2.36 3.67 43.02
C PHE A 465 1.63 5.01 43.04
N VAL A 466 1.69 5.74 41.93
CA VAL A 466 1.11 7.10 41.81
C VAL A 466 -0.42 7.04 41.72
N SER A 467 -0.96 6.08 40.96
CA SER A 467 -2.39 5.95 40.73
C SER A 467 -3.08 5.00 41.72
N PRO A 468 -4.42 4.98 41.81
CA PRO A 468 -5.15 4.02 42.64
C PRO A 468 -5.30 2.63 41.96
N GLN A 469 -4.42 2.29 41.01
CA GLN A 469 -4.56 1.09 40.16
C GLN A 469 -3.53 0.02 40.51
N SER A 470 -3.82 -1.21 40.09
CA SER A 470 -3.00 -2.40 40.34
C SER A 470 -2.89 -3.27 39.08
N PHE A 471 -2.62 -2.65 37.92
CA PHE A 471 -2.47 -3.42 36.68
C PHE A 471 -1.26 -4.33 36.75
N VAL A 472 -1.36 -5.49 36.11
CA VAL A 472 -0.31 -6.52 36.08
C VAL A 472 0.66 -6.36 34.91
N SER A 473 0.29 -5.60 33.88
CA SER A 473 1.18 -5.26 32.75
C SER A 473 0.79 -3.93 32.11
N LEU A 474 1.76 -3.26 31.47
CA LEU A 474 1.51 -2.06 30.67
C LEU A 474 0.58 -2.35 29.48
N LYS A 475 0.72 -3.54 28.86
CA LYS A 475 -0.19 -3.99 27.78
C LYS A 475 -1.64 -4.06 28.26
N SER A 476 -1.90 -4.71 29.40
CA SER A 476 -3.26 -4.84 29.94
C SER A 476 -3.86 -3.53 30.42
N ALA A 477 -3.01 -2.54 30.76
CA ALA A 477 -3.45 -1.25 31.22
C ALA A 477 -3.87 -0.31 30.08
N SER A 478 -3.38 -0.56 28.86
CA SER A 478 -3.59 0.27 27.67
C SER A 478 -4.80 -0.20 26.85
N LEU A 479 -5.65 0.76 26.45
CA LEU A 479 -6.73 0.54 25.50
C LEU A 479 -6.20 0.25 24.10
N MET A 480 -5.01 0.76 23.75
CA MET A 480 -4.42 0.56 22.43
C MET A 480 -4.08 -0.91 22.16
N ALA A 481 -3.74 -1.70 23.18
CA ALA A 481 -3.51 -3.12 23.02
C ALA A 481 -4.74 -3.82 22.40
N LYS A 482 -5.94 -3.46 22.86
CA LYS A 482 -7.19 -4.00 22.32
C LYS A 482 -7.47 -3.51 20.91
N VAL A 483 -7.25 -2.22 20.63
CA VAL A 483 -7.42 -1.65 19.27
C VAL A 483 -6.47 -2.30 18.28
N HIS A 484 -5.24 -2.59 18.68
CA HIS A 484 -4.27 -3.33 17.87
C HIS A 484 -4.76 -4.76 17.56
N ASP A 485 -5.23 -5.48 18.57
CA ASP A 485 -5.73 -6.85 18.37
C ASP A 485 -6.99 -6.87 17.48
N GLU A 486 -7.87 -5.87 17.60
CA GLU A 486 -9.03 -5.66 16.72
C GLU A 486 -8.61 -5.36 15.28
N LEU A 487 -7.57 -4.54 15.06
CA LEU A 487 -7.01 -4.30 13.73
C LEU A 487 -6.47 -5.57 13.08
N VAL A 488 -5.75 -6.39 13.85
CA VAL A 488 -5.21 -7.67 13.37
C VAL A 488 -6.37 -8.59 12.94
N ALA A 489 -7.42 -8.69 13.77
CA ALA A 489 -8.58 -9.50 13.47
C ALA A 489 -9.39 -8.97 12.26
N ALA A 490 -9.56 -7.65 12.14
CA ALA A 490 -10.26 -7.04 11.02
C ALA A 490 -9.51 -7.26 9.69
N LEU A 491 -8.18 -7.11 9.66
CA LEU A 491 -7.38 -7.41 8.48
C LEU A 491 -7.39 -8.90 8.10
N ALA A 492 -7.40 -9.80 9.07
CA ALA A 492 -7.53 -11.23 8.81
C ALA A 492 -8.89 -11.58 8.20
N ARG A 493 -9.98 -10.97 8.69
CA ARG A 493 -11.32 -11.13 8.08
C ARG A 493 -11.36 -10.58 6.66
N TYR A 494 -10.71 -9.45 6.41
CA TYR A 494 -10.71 -8.81 5.08
C TYR A 494 -9.98 -9.67 4.04
N GLU A 495 -8.84 -10.27 4.41
CA GLU A 495 -8.14 -11.23 3.56
C GLU A 495 -9.02 -12.44 3.17
N LEU A 496 -9.88 -12.93 4.06
CA LEU A 496 -10.76 -14.08 3.76
C LEU A 496 -11.92 -13.72 2.82
N GLN A 497 -12.18 -12.44 2.60
CA GLN A 497 -13.21 -11.96 1.67
C GLN A 497 -12.66 -11.63 0.27
N THR A 498 -11.34 -11.51 0.14
CA THR A 498 -10.60 -11.25 -1.11
C THR A 498 -10.03 -12.54 -1.67
#